data_AF-A0A946Q301-F1
#
_entry.id   AF-A0A946Q301-F1
#
_cell.length_a   1.000
_cell.length_b   1.000
_cell.length_c   1.000
_cell.angle_alpha   90.00
_cell.angle_beta   90.00
_cell.angle_gamma   90.00
#
_symmetry.space_group_name_H-M   'P 1'
#
loop_
_entity.id
_entity.type
_entity.pdbx_description
1 polymer ?
#
loop_
_entity_poly.entity_id
_entity_poly.type
_entity_poly.pdbx_seq_one_letter_code
_entity_poly.pdbx_strand_id
1 'polypeptide(L)'
;MSSADTTNNLQRRPSGLRALIVIFLAVHIPLFVYPVFRLCDWLDLSPLVTGLLLIPIASSQVVSRWLLRDVKRPLARGLRHVADFLLGLSPILLMTLLVFEFAVLLGLVDVWSAAVIVLGISMTISSVGILFALITVVKKVTFDSNLLTGPLRFVQITDVHIGSRSKAFLEQVIRKVQALQPEFLCITGDFIDASGVAEEELAVLRTLECPIYFTIGNHERYEDLDKILATMRALGVNVLRTNAIHHREDVQVLGIDDHDDARQVEQELV
;
A
#
# COMPACT_ATOMS: atom_id res chain seq x y z
N MET A 1 -30.51 58.05 22.01
CA MET A 1 -30.44 56.61 22.35
C MET A 1 -30.24 55.83 21.06
N SER A 2 -29.02 55.36 20.81
CA SER A 2 -28.74 54.07 20.17
C SER A 2 -27.26 53.82 20.40
N SER A 3 -27.00 53.04 21.44
CA SER A 3 -25.68 52.61 21.89
C SER A 3 -25.01 51.74 20.83
N ALA A 4 -23.71 51.97 20.68
CA ALA A 4 -22.80 51.18 19.87
C ALA A 4 -22.94 49.68 20.16
N ASP A 5 -23.22 48.92 19.12
CA ASP A 5 -23.20 47.46 19.12
C ASP A 5 -21.79 47.00 18.73
N THR A 6 -20.85 47.19 19.68
CA THR A 6 -19.48 46.69 19.60
C THR A 6 -19.35 45.49 20.53
N THR A 7 -19.84 44.33 20.10
CA THR A 7 -19.49 43.07 20.77
C THR A 7 -19.16 41.95 19.79
N ASN A 8 -17.97 41.39 19.98
CA ASN A 8 -17.59 40.01 19.69
C ASN A 8 -17.53 39.53 18.24
N ASN A 9 -16.56 40.04 17.48
CA ASN A 9 -15.83 39.22 16.52
C ASN A 9 -14.67 38.48 17.23
N LEU A 10 -15.04 37.59 18.16
CA LEU A 10 -14.12 36.56 18.65
C LEU A 10 -13.92 35.56 17.51
N GLN A 11 -12.73 35.62 16.91
CA GLN A 11 -12.15 34.64 16.00
C GLN A 11 -12.67 33.22 16.28
N ARG A 12 -13.58 32.74 15.44
CA ARG A 12 -13.89 31.31 15.34
C ARG A 12 -12.62 30.59 14.90
N ARG A 13 -11.83 30.08 15.85
CA ARG A 13 -10.77 29.11 15.56
C ARG A 13 -11.42 27.94 14.79
N PRO A 14 -10.82 27.42 13.72
CA PRO A 14 -11.43 26.35 12.95
C PRO A 14 -11.64 25.13 13.85
N SER A 15 -12.91 24.78 14.11
CA SER A 15 -13.33 23.64 14.92
C SER A 15 -12.75 22.32 14.42
N GLY A 16 -12.40 22.24 13.14
CA GLY A 16 -11.79 21.08 12.49
C GLY A 16 -10.41 20.70 13.04
N LEU A 17 -9.55 21.65 13.43
CA LEU A 17 -8.20 21.33 13.91
C LEU A 17 -8.24 20.60 15.27
N ARG A 18 -9.13 21.05 16.17
CA ARG A 18 -9.32 20.40 17.48
C ARG A 18 -9.85 18.98 17.30
N ALA A 19 -10.86 18.81 16.44
CA ALA A 19 -11.41 17.50 16.13
C ALA A 19 -10.33 16.56 15.53
N LEU A 20 -9.52 17.06 14.60
CA LEU A 20 -8.42 16.30 14.00
C LEU A 20 -7.38 15.85 15.03
N ILE A 21 -6.96 16.74 15.94
CA ILE A 21 -6.01 16.39 17.02
C ILE A 21 -6.60 15.33 17.94
N VAL A 22 -7.88 15.44 18.32
CA VAL A 22 -8.55 14.46 19.17
C VAL A 22 -8.62 13.10 18.50
N ILE A 23 -9.04 13.05 17.23
CA ILE A 23 -9.10 11.80 16.45
C ILE A 23 -7.70 11.19 16.32
N PHE A 24 -6.70 12.02 15.99
CA PHE A 24 -5.32 11.58 15.89
C PHE A 24 -4.86 10.94 17.19
N LEU A 25 -5.02 11.60 18.34
CA LEU A 25 -4.61 11.05 19.63
C LEU A 25 -5.40 9.80 20.04
N ALA A 26 -6.71 9.79 19.77
CA ALA A 26 -7.59 8.66 20.08
C ALA A 26 -7.20 7.38 19.32
N VAL A 27 -6.60 7.51 18.13
CA VAL A 27 -6.06 6.39 17.35
C VAL A 27 -4.60 6.12 17.70
N HIS A 28 -3.81 7.18 17.88
CA HIS A 28 -2.37 7.09 18.04
C HIS A 28 -1.96 6.50 19.40
N ILE A 29 -2.64 6.88 20.49
CA ILE A 29 -2.32 6.38 21.83
C ILE A 29 -2.57 4.86 21.91
N PRO A 30 -3.76 4.32 21.53
CA PRO A 30 -3.98 2.88 21.60
C PRO A 30 -3.09 2.07 20.66
N LEU A 31 -2.73 2.58 19.49
CA LEU A 31 -1.91 1.82 18.55
C LEU A 31 -0.42 1.84 18.88
N PHE A 32 0.13 3.00 19.24
CA PHE A 32 1.59 3.18 19.30
C PHE A 32 2.14 3.40 20.71
N VAL A 33 1.30 3.81 21.66
CA VAL A 33 1.75 4.10 23.03
C VAL A 33 1.37 2.98 23.99
N TYR A 34 0.09 2.62 24.04
CA TYR A 34 -0.42 1.65 25.00
C TYR A 34 0.26 0.27 24.88
N PRO A 35 0.46 -0.33 23.68
CA PRO A 35 1.06 -1.66 23.60
C PRO A 35 2.50 -1.69 24.08
N VAL A 36 3.28 -0.65 23.76
CA VAL A 36 4.67 -0.54 24.20
C VAL A 36 4.73 -0.38 25.71
N PHE A 37 3.95 0.57 26.26
CA PHE A 37 3.92 0.82 27.70
C PHE A 37 3.50 -0.42 28.48
N ARG A 38 2.43 -1.10 28.04
CA ARG A 38 1.89 -2.28 28.71
C ARG A 38 2.82 -3.48 28.66
N LEU A 39 3.48 -3.72 27.54
CA LEU A 39 4.48 -4.79 27.45
C LEU A 39 5.71 -4.49 28.30
N CYS A 40 6.16 -3.23 28.36
CA CYS A 40 7.27 -2.85 29.23
C CYS A 40 6.91 -3.02 30.72
N ASP A 41 5.67 -2.73 31.11
CA ASP A 41 5.12 -2.96 32.45
C ASP A 41 5.09 -4.47 32.80
N TRP A 42 4.57 -5.32 31.90
CA TRP A 42 4.56 -6.77 32.10
C TRP A 42 5.95 -7.41 32.15
N LEU A 43 6.94 -6.81 31.48
CA LEU A 43 8.34 -7.24 31.48
C LEU A 43 9.17 -6.61 32.60
N ASP A 44 8.56 -5.80 33.48
CA ASP A 44 9.22 -5.09 34.58
C ASP A 44 10.42 -4.24 34.11
N LEU A 45 10.26 -3.55 32.96
CA LEU A 45 11.30 -2.70 32.39
C LEU A 45 11.32 -1.33 33.08
N SER A 46 12.53 -0.80 33.29
CA SER A 46 12.70 0.52 33.91
C SER A 46 12.07 1.63 33.07
N PRO A 47 11.60 2.73 33.69
CA PRO A 47 11.02 3.87 32.96
C PRO A 47 11.94 4.45 31.88
N LEU A 48 13.27 4.39 32.10
CA LEU A 48 14.26 4.83 31.11
C LEU A 48 14.21 3.95 29.87
N VAL A 49 14.21 2.62 30.03
CA VAL A 49 14.15 1.66 28.92
C VAL A 49 12.82 1.79 28.19
N THR A 50 11.71 1.91 28.94
CA THR A 50 10.38 2.16 28.37
C THR A 50 10.36 3.42 27.52
N GLY A 51 10.95 4.52 28.00
CA GLY A 51 11.06 5.77 27.23
C GLY A 51 11.89 5.61 25.94
N LEU A 52 13.02 4.89 26.02
CA LEU A 52 13.89 4.63 24.88
C LEU A 52 13.22 3.79 23.78
N LEU A 53 12.31 2.87 24.16
CA LEU A 53 11.53 2.07 23.21
C LEU A 53 10.31 2.84 22.69
N LEU A 54 9.59 3.54 23.56
CA LEU A 54 8.35 4.22 23.24
C LEU A 54 8.55 5.37 22.26
N ILE A 55 9.56 6.23 22.48
CA ILE A 55 9.79 7.42 21.64
C ILE A 55 9.94 7.07 20.15
N PRO A 56 10.85 6.16 19.74
CA PRO A 56 11.00 5.83 18.31
C PRO A 56 9.77 5.13 17.73
N ILE A 57 9.08 4.28 18.51
CA ILE A 57 7.88 3.58 18.02
C ILE A 57 6.70 4.53 17.85
N ALA A 58 6.43 5.38 18.85
CA ALA A 58 5.36 6.37 18.79
C ALA A 58 5.63 7.44 17.72
N SER A 59 6.87 7.91 17.58
CA SER A 59 7.21 8.90 16.56
C SER A 59 7.39 8.32 15.15
N SER A 60 7.45 6.99 14.99
CA SER A 60 7.73 6.31 13.70
C SER A 60 6.88 6.84 12.54
N GLN A 61 5.58 7.07 12.79
CA GLN A 61 4.64 7.51 11.76
C GLN A 61 4.87 8.94 11.29
N VAL A 62 5.21 9.81 12.22
CA VAL A 62 5.52 11.21 11.92
C VAL A 62 6.86 11.27 11.19
N VAL A 63 7.85 10.51 11.68
CA VAL A 63 9.18 10.45 11.06
C VAL A 63 9.10 9.90 9.63
N SER A 64 8.42 8.77 9.41
CA SER A 64 8.27 8.17 8.08
C SER A 64 7.60 9.14 7.09
N ARG A 65 6.44 9.69 7.47
CA ARG A 65 5.57 10.45 6.56
C ARG A 65 6.03 11.88 6.31
N TRP A 66 6.76 12.50 7.24
CA TRP A 66 7.12 13.92 7.14
C TRP A 66 8.61 14.11 6.96
N LEU A 67 9.46 13.40 7.73
CA LEU A 67 10.91 13.56 7.64
C LEU A 67 11.53 12.67 6.56
N LEU A 68 10.98 11.47 6.37
CA LEU A 68 11.56 10.46 5.48
C LEU A 68 10.80 10.24 4.16
N ARG A 69 9.84 11.09 3.84
CA ARG A 69 8.95 10.91 2.67
C ARG A 69 9.73 10.82 1.35
N ASP A 70 10.63 11.76 1.11
CA ASP A 70 11.27 11.94 -0.21
C ASP A 70 12.77 11.62 -0.21
N VAL A 71 13.26 10.90 0.82
CA VAL A 71 14.70 10.65 0.95
C VAL A 71 15.16 9.54 0.01
N LYS A 72 16.18 9.85 -0.80
CA LYS A 72 16.79 8.90 -1.75
C LYS A 72 17.96 8.10 -1.16
N ARG A 73 18.56 8.59 -0.07
CA ARG A 73 19.75 7.99 0.56
C ARG A 73 19.45 6.58 1.11
N PRO A 74 20.27 5.55 0.84
CA PRO A 74 19.99 4.17 1.25
C PRO A 74 19.73 3.99 2.75
N LEU A 75 20.53 4.63 3.60
CA LEU A 75 20.35 4.57 5.06
C LEU A 75 18.98 5.15 5.49
N ALA A 76 18.61 6.30 4.93
CA ALA A 76 17.34 6.95 5.25
C ALA A 76 16.13 6.14 4.74
N ARG A 77 16.26 5.49 3.58
CA ARG A 77 15.26 4.51 3.09
C ARG A 77 15.14 3.32 4.03
N GLY A 78 16.26 2.81 4.54
CA GLY A 78 16.26 1.76 5.57
C GLY A 78 15.49 2.18 6.83
N LEU A 79 15.75 3.39 7.35
CA LEU A 79 15.01 3.91 8.50
C LEU A 79 13.51 4.06 8.22
N ARG A 80 13.14 4.51 7.01
CA ARG A 80 11.73 4.60 6.60
C ARG A 80 11.07 3.24 6.62
N HIS A 81 11.69 2.21 6.04
CA HIS A 81 11.15 0.85 6.04
C HIS A 81 10.99 0.29 7.46
N VAL A 82 11.90 0.59 8.38
CA VAL A 82 11.74 0.23 9.80
C VAL A 82 10.52 0.92 10.41
N ALA A 83 10.35 2.22 10.17
CA ALA A 83 9.20 2.98 10.67
C ALA A 83 7.86 2.50 10.08
N ASP A 84 7.84 2.16 8.79
CA ASP A 84 6.67 1.59 8.10
C ASP A 84 6.38 0.15 8.57
N PHE A 85 7.41 -0.63 8.89
CA PHE A 85 7.21 -1.95 9.52
C PHE A 85 6.57 -1.82 10.90
N LEU A 86 7.03 -0.87 11.72
CA LEU A 86 6.42 -0.58 13.02
C LEU A 86 4.95 -0.12 12.89
N LEU A 87 4.58 0.56 11.80
CA LEU A 87 3.18 0.85 11.46
C LEU A 87 2.37 -0.44 11.29
N GLY A 88 2.87 -1.36 10.46
CA GLY A 88 2.17 -2.61 10.17
C GLY A 88 2.09 -3.55 11.36
N LEU A 89 3.11 -3.52 12.23
CA LEU A 89 3.17 -4.32 13.46
C LEU A 89 2.18 -3.82 14.54
N SER A 90 1.92 -2.51 14.63
CA SER A 90 1.14 -1.93 15.73
C SER A 90 -0.30 -2.46 15.88
N PRO A 91 -1.12 -2.64 14.82
CA PRO A 91 -2.46 -3.23 14.99
C PRO A 91 -2.38 -4.71 15.39
N ILE A 92 -1.39 -5.46 14.87
CA ILE A 92 -1.18 -6.87 15.25
C ILE A 92 -0.86 -6.94 16.74
N LEU A 93 0.09 -6.10 17.18
CA LEU A 93 0.52 -6.03 18.57
C LEU A 93 -0.61 -5.61 19.51
N LEU A 94 -1.42 -4.63 19.12
CA LEU A 94 -2.58 -4.21 19.90
C LEU A 94 -3.59 -5.34 20.05
N MET A 95 -3.95 -6.00 18.95
CA MET A 95 -4.97 -7.07 18.99
C MET A 95 -4.50 -8.28 19.79
N THR A 96 -3.25 -8.70 19.61
CA THR A 96 -2.68 -9.81 20.41
C THR A 96 -2.57 -9.43 21.88
N LEU A 97 -2.16 -8.21 22.20
CA LEU A 97 -2.09 -7.71 23.57
C LEU A 97 -3.46 -7.70 24.24
N LEU A 98 -4.51 -7.20 23.58
CA LEU A 98 -5.85 -7.14 24.16
C LEU A 98 -6.41 -8.54 24.49
N VAL A 99 -6.13 -9.53 23.64
CA VAL A 99 -6.50 -10.94 23.91
C VAL A 99 -5.77 -11.46 25.16
N PHE A 100 -4.46 -11.21 25.26
CA PHE A 100 -3.67 -11.68 26.40
C PHE A 100 -3.93 -10.88 27.67
N GLU A 101 -4.33 -9.61 27.58
CA GLU A 101 -4.74 -8.83 28.74
C GLU A 101 -5.99 -9.43 29.37
N PHE A 102 -6.94 -9.89 28.55
CA PHE A 102 -8.10 -10.64 29.04
C PHE A 102 -7.69 -11.99 29.65
N ALA A 103 -6.74 -12.72 29.05
CA ALA A 103 -6.24 -13.97 29.62
C ALA A 103 -5.54 -13.79 30.98
N VAL A 104 -4.73 -12.73 31.12
CA VAL A 104 -4.09 -12.32 32.38
C VAL A 104 -5.14 -11.93 33.41
N LEU A 105 -6.17 -11.16 33.03
CA LEU A 105 -7.27 -10.77 33.91
C LEU A 105 -8.02 -11.98 34.48
N LEU A 106 -8.20 -13.02 33.67
CA LEU A 106 -8.82 -14.29 34.09
C LEU A 106 -7.87 -15.21 34.85
N GLY A 107 -6.59 -14.85 35.02
CA GLY A 107 -5.59 -15.68 35.69
C GLY A 107 -5.18 -16.92 34.89
N LEU A 108 -5.39 -16.93 33.58
CA LEU A 108 -5.04 -18.06 32.70
C LEU A 108 -3.55 -18.11 32.35
N VAL A 109 -2.88 -16.96 32.36
CA VAL A 109 -1.45 -16.82 32.04
C VAL A 109 -0.87 -15.71 32.93
N ASP A 110 0.38 -15.86 33.40
CA ASP A 110 1.08 -14.80 34.12
C ASP A 110 1.54 -13.66 33.17
N VAL A 111 1.80 -12.48 33.73
CA VAL A 111 2.15 -11.28 32.94
C VAL A 111 3.40 -11.44 32.09
N TRP A 112 4.42 -12.15 32.58
CA TRP A 112 5.68 -12.29 31.87
C TRP A 112 5.52 -13.23 30.67
N SER A 113 4.89 -14.38 30.90
CA SER A 113 4.58 -15.34 29.85
C SER A 113 3.65 -14.70 28.80
N ALA A 114 2.64 -13.93 29.22
CA ALA A 114 1.77 -13.20 28.32
C ALA A 114 2.56 -12.21 27.43
N ALA A 115 3.49 -11.44 28.00
CA ALA A 115 4.31 -10.50 27.24
C ALA A 115 5.17 -11.21 26.17
N VAL A 116 5.85 -12.30 26.56
CA VAL A 116 6.69 -13.08 25.64
C VAL A 116 5.87 -13.70 24.52
N ILE A 117 4.69 -14.24 24.84
CA ILE A 117 3.79 -14.83 23.83
C ILE A 117 3.26 -13.76 22.87
N VAL A 118 2.83 -12.60 23.37
CA VAL A 118 2.36 -11.48 22.54
C VAL A 118 3.44 -11.03 21.56
N LEU A 119 4.68 -10.85 22.02
CA LEU A 119 5.81 -10.50 21.18
C LEU A 119 6.12 -11.61 20.15
N GLY A 120 6.13 -12.87 20.58
CA GLY A 120 6.40 -14.02 19.72
C GLY A 120 5.36 -14.22 18.62
N ILE A 121 4.06 -14.13 18.96
CA ILE A 121 2.97 -14.23 18.00
C ILE A 121 3.03 -13.06 17.02
N SER A 122 3.17 -11.83 17.52
CA SER A 122 3.18 -10.63 16.67
C SER A 122 4.33 -10.67 15.66
N MET A 123 5.54 -11.01 16.11
CA MET A 123 6.69 -11.17 15.20
C MET A 123 6.53 -12.32 14.22
N THR A 124 5.92 -13.43 14.64
CA THR A 124 5.64 -14.57 13.75
C THR A 124 4.66 -14.17 12.66
N ILE A 125 3.52 -13.57 13.02
CA ILE A 125 2.50 -13.11 12.06
C ILE A 125 3.10 -12.10 11.09
N SER A 126 3.85 -11.11 11.58
CA SER A 126 4.50 -10.12 10.72
C SER A 126 5.54 -10.73 9.78
N SER A 127 6.36 -11.68 10.26
CA SER A 127 7.37 -12.35 9.43
C SER A 127 6.73 -13.22 8.34
N VAL A 128 5.69 -13.98 8.69
CA VAL A 128 4.91 -14.79 7.74
C VAL A 128 4.18 -13.90 6.74
N GLY A 129 3.62 -12.78 7.20
CA GLY A 129 2.98 -11.78 6.35
C GLY A 129 3.95 -11.18 5.33
N ILE A 130 5.15 -10.80 5.75
CA ILE A 130 6.21 -10.33 4.84
C ILE A 130 6.59 -11.42 3.84
N LEU A 131 6.78 -12.67 4.29
CA LEU A 131 7.12 -13.78 3.41
C LEU A 131 6.05 -13.96 2.32
N PHE A 132 4.77 -14.00 2.69
CA PHE A 132 3.68 -14.10 1.72
C PHE A 132 3.61 -12.86 0.81
N ALA A 133 3.87 -11.66 1.32
CA ALA A 133 3.91 -10.43 0.53
C ALA A 133 5.09 -10.35 -0.46
N LEU A 134 6.10 -11.24 -0.34
CA LEU A 134 7.21 -11.39 -1.28
C LEU A 134 6.99 -12.54 -2.27
N ILE A 135 6.04 -13.43 -2.01
CA ILE A 135 5.74 -14.57 -2.88
C ILE A 135 4.64 -14.20 -3.87
N THR A 136 5.02 -14.03 -5.15
CA THR A 136 4.04 -13.90 -6.24
C THR A 136 3.45 -15.26 -6.59
N VAL A 137 2.14 -15.42 -6.45
CA VAL A 137 1.40 -16.65 -6.81
C VAL A 137 0.61 -16.41 -8.10
N VAL A 138 0.62 -17.40 -9.00
CA VAL A 138 -0.23 -17.37 -10.20
C VAL A 138 -1.60 -17.94 -9.84
N LYS A 139 -2.65 -17.13 -9.92
CA LYS A 139 -4.03 -17.58 -9.82
C LYS A 139 -4.60 -17.78 -11.22
N LYS A 140 -5.08 -18.98 -11.51
CA LYS A 140 -5.74 -19.31 -12.78
C LYS A 140 -7.24 -19.15 -12.62
N VAL A 141 -7.85 -18.42 -13.54
CA VAL A 141 -9.31 -18.26 -13.65
C VAL A 141 -9.69 -18.65 -15.08
N THR A 142 -10.80 -19.37 -15.22
CA THR A 142 -11.29 -19.85 -16.52
C THR A 142 -12.71 -19.34 -16.71
N PHE A 143 -12.98 -18.84 -17.92
CA PHE A 143 -14.28 -18.36 -18.35
C PHE A 143 -14.62 -19.02 -19.68
N ASP A 144 -15.89 -19.30 -19.89
CA ASP A 144 -16.42 -19.83 -21.14
C ASP A 144 -17.32 -18.79 -21.82
N SER A 145 -17.15 -18.59 -23.12
CA SER A 145 -17.98 -17.68 -23.91
C SER A 145 -18.16 -18.22 -25.31
N ASN A 146 -19.41 -18.24 -25.77
CA ASN A 146 -19.77 -18.64 -27.14
C ASN A 146 -19.40 -17.57 -28.19
N LEU A 147 -18.92 -16.39 -27.75
CA LEU A 147 -18.46 -15.32 -28.64
C LEU A 147 -17.02 -15.54 -29.10
N LEU A 148 -16.26 -16.40 -28.43
CA LEU A 148 -14.87 -16.69 -28.78
C LEU A 148 -14.81 -17.74 -29.89
N THR A 149 -13.98 -17.47 -30.90
CA THR A 149 -13.70 -18.35 -32.02
C THR A 149 -12.68 -19.45 -31.68
N GLY A 150 -11.95 -19.28 -30.57
CA GLY A 150 -10.98 -20.25 -30.06
C GLY A 150 -10.48 -19.90 -28.66
N PRO A 151 -9.65 -20.78 -28.05
CA PRO A 151 -9.05 -20.52 -26.75
C PRO A 151 -8.35 -19.16 -26.70
N LEU A 152 -8.52 -18.45 -25.59
CA LEU A 152 -7.81 -17.20 -25.31
C LEU A 152 -7.10 -17.33 -23.97
N ARG A 153 -5.79 -17.06 -23.94
CA ARG A 153 -5.00 -17.03 -22.70
C ARG A 153 -4.27 -15.70 -22.59
N PHE A 154 -4.61 -14.94 -21.56
CA PHE A 154 -3.89 -13.72 -21.19
C PHE A 154 -3.49 -13.75 -19.72
N VAL A 155 -2.61 -12.85 -19.32
CA VAL A 155 -2.24 -12.63 -17.92
C VAL A 155 -2.65 -11.22 -17.53
N GLN A 156 -3.20 -11.06 -16.33
CA GLN A 156 -3.44 -9.76 -15.71
C GLN A 156 -2.48 -9.58 -14.54
N ILE A 157 -1.86 -8.41 -14.47
CA ILE A 157 -1.17 -7.90 -13.28
C ILE A 157 -1.72 -6.50 -12.94
N THR A 158 -1.66 -6.15 -11.66
CA THR A 158 -2.15 -4.87 -11.13
C THR A 158 -1.35 -4.54 -9.86
N ASP A 159 -1.31 -3.28 -9.45
CA ASP A 159 -0.76 -2.85 -8.15
C ASP A 159 0.68 -3.34 -7.94
N VAL A 160 1.48 -3.25 -9.01
CA VAL A 160 2.89 -3.68 -8.99
C VAL A 160 3.75 -2.68 -8.22
N HIS A 161 3.38 -1.40 -8.25
CA HIS A 161 4.00 -0.30 -7.51
C HIS A 161 5.53 -0.22 -7.70
N ILE A 162 6.00 -0.13 -8.94
CA ILE A 162 7.41 0.14 -9.23
C ILE A 162 7.76 1.57 -8.80
N GLY A 163 8.77 1.68 -7.95
CA GLY A 163 9.07 2.86 -7.14
C GLY A 163 9.24 2.44 -5.68
N SER A 164 8.17 1.90 -5.08
CA SER A 164 8.22 1.20 -3.80
C SER A 164 8.75 -0.23 -3.93
N ARG A 165 8.46 -0.91 -5.04
CA ARG A 165 9.03 -2.21 -5.41
C ARG A 165 10.23 -2.04 -6.33
N SER A 166 11.15 -3.01 -6.24
CA SER A 166 12.41 -2.96 -6.97
C SER A 166 12.28 -3.48 -8.40
N LYS A 167 13.20 -3.07 -9.27
CA LYS A 167 13.43 -3.68 -10.58
C LYS A 167 13.52 -5.22 -10.52
N ALA A 168 14.23 -5.76 -9.53
CA ALA A 168 14.38 -7.21 -9.37
C ALA A 168 13.04 -7.93 -9.11
N PHE A 169 12.12 -7.27 -8.41
CA PHE A 169 10.75 -7.78 -8.23
C PHE A 169 10.00 -7.78 -9.56
N LEU A 170 10.06 -6.70 -10.34
CA LEU A 170 9.45 -6.66 -11.67
C LEU A 170 9.98 -7.77 -12.57
N GLU A 171 11.30 -7.98 -12.60
CA GLU A 171 11.91 -9.05 -13.38
C GLU A 171 11.40 -10.43 -12.95
N GLN A 172 11.19 -10.67 -11.66
CA GLN A 172 10.60 -11.92 -11.17
C GLN A 172 9.14 -12.08 -11.63
N VAL A 173 8.35 -11.01 -11.60
CA VAL A 173 6.96 -11.02 -12.09
C VAL A 173 6.94 -11.33 -13.58
N ILE A 174 7.72 -10.61 -14.40
CA ILE A 174 7.75 -10.81 -15.85
C ILE A 174 8.26 -12.19 -16.24
N ARG A 175 9.25 -12.75 -15.54
CA ARG A 175 9.66 -14.15 -15.73
C ARG A 175 8.50 -15.14 -15.53
N LYS A 176 7.65 -14.92 -14.52
CA LYS A 176 6.45 -15.74 -14.31
C LYS A 176 5.42 -15.54 -15.41
N VAL A 177 5.21 -14.30 -15.86
CA VAL A 177 4.31 -13.98 -17.00
C VAL A 177 4.77 -14.72 -18.26
N GLN A 178 6.06 -14.62 -18.61
CA GLN A 178 6.65 -15.31 -19.77
C GLN A 178 6.44 -16.82 -19.72
N ALA A 179 6.65 -17.44 -18.55
CA ALA A 179 6.47 -18.88 -18.37
C ALA A 179 5.02 -19.35 -18.59
N LEU A 180 4.04 -18.44 -18.52
CA LEU A 180 2.63 -18.74 -18.79
C LEU A 180 2.29 -18.65 -20.29
N GLN A 181 3.21 -18.14 -21.13
CA GLN A 181 3.05 -17.96 -22.58
C GLN A 181 1.70 -17.31 -22.97
N PRO A 182 1.36 -16.14 -22.41
CA PRO A 182 0.11 -15.47 -22.75
C PRO A 182 0.12 -14.92 -24.18
N GLU A 183 -1.06 -14.79 -24.77
CA GLU A 183 -1.30 -14.05 -26.02
C GLU A 183 -1.16 -12.54 -25.81
N PHE A 184 -1.44 -12.03 -24.61
CA PHE A 184 -1.17 -10.66 -24.20
C PHE A 184 -1.10 -10.51 -22.67
N LEU A 185 -0.47 -9.42 -22.22
CA LEU A 185 -0.43 -9.00 -20.82
C LEU A 185 -1.34 -7.77 -20.62
N CYS A 186 -2.22 -7.81 -19.64
CA CYS A 186 -2.93 -6.64 -19.13
C CYS A 186 -2.28 -6.15 -17.84
N ILE A 187 -1.97 -4.86 -17.79
CA ILE A 187 -1.54 -4.13 -16.59
C ILE A 187 -2.66 -3.16 -16.24
N THR A 188 -3.38 -3.42 -15.16
CA THR A 188 -4.68 -2.75 -14.87
C THR A 188 -4.62 -1.76 -13.72
N GLY A 189 -3.60 -0.92 -13.70
CA GLY A 189 -3.43 0.16 -12.72
C GLY A 189 -2.32 -0.07 -11.69
N ASP A 190 -1.93 1.03 -11.04
CA ASP A 190 -0.95 1.11 -9.96
C ASP A 190 0.35 0.34 -10.27
N PHE A 191 0.81 0.45 -11.51
CA PHE A 191 2.05 -0.14 -11.97
C PHE A 191 3.28 0.66 -11.52
N ILE A 192 3.19 1.99 -11.49
CA ILE A 192 4.25 2.91 -11.08
C ILE A 192 3.70 3.84 -9.99
N ASP A 193 4.39 3.91 -8.86
CA ASP A 193 3.94 4.65 -7.67
C ASP A 193 4.92 5.71 -7.17
N ALA A 194 5.93 6.04 -7.98
CA ALA A 194 6.89 7.08 -7.67
C ALA A 194 7.33 7.86 -8.92
N SER A 195 7.51 9.16 -8.76
CA SER A 195 8.15 10.00 -9.76
C SER A 195 9.62 9.63 -10.00
N GLY A 196 10.03 9.67 -11.27
CA GLY A 196 11.42 9.49 -11.66
C GLY A 196 11.91 8.05 -11.73
N VAL A 197 11.01 7.06 -11.74
CA VAL A 197 11.34 5.69 -12.17
C VAL A 197 11.97 5.74 -13.55
N ALA A 198 13.17 5.19 -13.68
CA ALA A 198 13.91 5.23 -14.93
C ALA A 198 13.39 4.16 -15.91
N GLU A 199 13.49 4.42 -17.22
CA GLU A 199 13.07 3.46 -18.24
C GLU A 199 13.82 2.11 -18.10
N GLU A 200 15.08 2.15 -17.67
CA GLU A 200 15.92 0.97 -17.42
C GLU A 200 15.39 0.08 -16.29
N GLU A 201 14.59 0.63 -15.37
CA GLU A 201 13.91 -0.14 -14.32
C GLU A 201 12.74 -0.95 -14.86
N LEU A 202 12.15 -0.49 -15.97
CA LEU A 202 11.00 -1.09 -16.63
C LEU A 202 11.37 -1.88 -17.90
N ALA A 203 12.63 -1.81 -18.33
CA ALA A 203 13.12 -2.38 -19.59
C ALA A 203 12.85 -3.89 -19.75
N VAL A 204 12.64 -4.62 -18.65
CA VAL A 204 12.26 -6.05 -18.71
C VAL A 204 10.93 -6.28 -19.43
N LEU A 205 10.03 -5.28 -19.50
CA LEU A 205 8.81 -5.36 -20.30
C LEU A 205 9.09 -5.63 -21.77
N ARG A 206 10.20 -5.13 -22.33
CA ARG A 206 10.61 -5.37 -23.73
C ARG A 206 10.96 -6.83 -24.02
N THR A 207 11.14 -7.66 -22.99
CA THR A 207 11.44 -9.09 -23.15
C THR A 207 10.19 -9.94 -23.38
N LEU A 208 8.99 -9.38 -23.23
CA LEU A 208 7.74 -10.07 -23.55
C LEU A 208 7.53 -10.08 -25.07
N GLU A 209 7.30 -11.28 -25.63
CA GLU A 209 7.01 -11.48 -27.06
C GLU A 209 5.52 -11.35 -27.37
N CYS A 210 4.74 -10.71 -26.50
CA CYS A 210 3.30 -10.52 -26.65
C CYS A 210 2.93 -9.04 -26.42
N PRO A 211 1.79 -8.56 -26.97
CA PRO A 211 1.30 -7.22 -26.69
C PRO A 211 1.07 -7.00 -25.19
N ILE A 212 1.40 -5.79 -24.73
CA ILE A 212 1.09 -5.33 -23.38
C ILE A 212 0.04 -4.23 -23.50
N TYR A 213 -1.06 -4.38 -22.77
CA TYR A 213 -2.12 -3.40 -22.62
C TYR A 213 -2.07 -2.80 -21.22
N PHE A 214 -2.10 -1.47 -21.12
CA PHE A 214 -1.96 -0.76 -19.86
C PHE A 214 -3.03 0.31 -19.69
N THR A 215 -3.63 0.36 -18.50
CA THR A 215 -4.44 1.50 -18.03
C THR A 215 -3.89 1.96 -16.67
N ILE A 216 -4.14 3.22 -16.33
CA ILE A 216 -3.60 3.84 -15.12
C ILE A 216 -4.48 3.53 -13.90
N GLY A 217 -3.84 3.45 -12.73
CA GLY A 217 -4.51 3.50 -11.44
C GLY A 217 -4.50 4.91 -10.87
N ASN A 218 -4.85 5.02 -9.59
CA ASN A 218 -4.84 6.31 -8.91
C ASN A 218 -3.40 6.78 -8.64
N HIS A 219 -2.44 5.88 -8.43
CA HIS A 219 -1.06 6.28 -8.13
C HIS A 219 -0.42 7.06 -9.28
N GLU A 220 -0.59 6.61 -10.53
CA GLU A 220 -0.04 7.33 -11.68
C GLU A 220 -0.66 8.74 -11.85
N ARG A 221 -1.90 8.96 -11.38
CA ARG A 221 -2.55 10.29 -11.41
C ARG A 221 -1.87 11.30 -10.49
N TYR A 222 -1.29 10.85 -9.38
CA TYR A 222 -0.68 11.71 -8.37
C TYR A 222 0.82 11.93 -8.57
N GLU A 223 1.43 11.19 -9.51
CA GLU A 223 2.83 11.33 -9.91
C GLU A 223 2.96 12.09 -11.25
N ASP A 224 4.08 11.93 -11.97
CA ASP A 224 4.31 12.55 -13.28
C ASP A 224 3.66 11.71 -14.40
N LEU A 225 2.32 11.80 -14.50
CA LEU A 225 1.51 11.00 -15.42
C LEU A 225 2.01 11.08 -16.87
N ASP A 226 2.26 12.28 -17.40
CA ASP A 226 2.66 12.45 -18.80
C ASP A 226 3.98 11.75 -19.10
N LYS A 227 4.95 11.86 -18.18
CA LYS A 227 6.23 11.15 -18.29
C LYS A 227 6.05 9.64 -18.20
N ILE A 228 5.25 9.16 -17.25
CA ILE A 228 4.94 7.73 -17.10
C ILE A 228 4.34 7.18 -18.40
N LEU A 229 3.34 7.86 -18.95
CA LEU A 229 2.70 7.46 -20.20
C LEU A 229 3.68 7.47 -21.38
N ALA A 230 4.56 8.47 -21.46
CA ALA A 230 5.60 8.53 -22.47
C ALA A 230 6.58 7.35 -22.36
N THR A 231 7.03 7.03 -21.15
CA THR A 231 7.91 5.88 -20.88
C THR A 231 7.24 4.55 -21.24
N MET A 232 5.98 4.34 -20.84
CA MET A 232 5.25 3.12 -21.18
C MET A 232 5.12 2.93 -22.70
N ARG A 233 4.80 4.01 -23.44
CA ARG A 233 4.77 3.97 -24.92
C ARG A 233 6.15 3.68 -25.52
N ALA A 234 7.21 4.29 -25.00
CA ALA A 234 8.58 4.05 -25.46
C ALA A 234 9.06 2.60 -25.22
N LEU A 235 8.48 1.90 -24.24
CA LEU A 235 8.70 0.48 -23.98
C LEU A 235 7.88 -0.44 -24.91
N GLY A 236 7.05 0.12 -25.79
CA GLY A 236 6.18 -0.64 -26.69
C GLY A 236 4.85 -1.06 -26.06
N VAL A 237 4.46 -0.46 -24.92
CA VAL A 237 3.19 -0.75 -24.26
C VAL A 237 2.05 0.01 -24.92
N ASN A 238 0.94 -0.68 -25.20
CA ASN A 238 -0.30 -0.09 -25.68
C ASN A 238 -1.05 0.51 -24.49
N VAL A 239 -0.95 1.83 -24.33
CA VAL A 239 -1.68 2.55 -23.29
C VAL A 239 -3.13 2.76 -23.74
N LEU A 240 -4.07 2.13 -23.04
CA LEU A 240 -5.51 2.19 -23.27
C LEU A 240 -6.15 3.06 -22.18
N ARG A 241 -6.53 4.30 -22.55
CA ARG A 241 -7.19 5.27 -21.66
C ARG A 241 -8.52 5.66 -22.28
N THR A 242 -9.61 5.05 -21.83
CA THR A 242 -10.95 5.14 -22.44
C THR A 242 -10.90 4.83 -23.95
N ASN A 243 -10.05 3.86 -24.32
CA ASN A 243 -9.81 3.47 -25.70
C ASN A 243 -9.77 1.96 -25.82
N ALA A 244 -10.21 1.46 -26.97
CA ALA A 244 -10.25 0.04 -27.29
C ALA A 244 -9.27 -0.32 -28.41
N ILE A 245 -8.79 -1.56 -28.37
CA ILE A 245 -8.00 -2.16 -29.44
C ILE A 245 -8.52 -3.56 -29.75
N HIS A 246 -8.58 -3.91 -31.04
CA HIS A 246 -8.87 -5.27 -31.46
C HIS A 246 -7.59 -6.10 -31.34
N HIS A 247 -7.60 -7.08 -30.42
CA HIS A 247 -6.51 -8.06 -30.29
C HIS A 247 -6.66 -9.16 -31.36
N ARG A 248 -7.89 -9.62 -31.58
CA ARG A 248 -8.31 -10.56 -32.64
C ARG A 248 -9.66 -10.11 -33.18
N GLU A 249 -10.17 -10.77 -34.23
CA GLU A 249 -11.51 -10.48 -34.76
C GLU A 249 -12.62 -10.64 -33.71
N ASP A 250 -12.46 -11.60 -32.81
CA ASP A 250 -13.42 -11.96 -31.76
C ASP A 250 -13.12 -11.35 -30.39
N VAL A 251 -11.99 -10.64 -30.24
CA VAL A 251 -11.50 -10.12 -28.96
C VAL A 251 -11.10 -8.65 -29.09
N GLN A 252 -11.85 -7.81 -28.39
CA GLN A 252 -11.52 -6.40 -28.17
C GLN A 252 -11.09 -6.20 -26.72
N VAL A 253 -10.05 -5.39 -26.52
CA VAL A 253 -9.57 -4.98 -25.20
C VAL A 253 -9.84 -3.49 -25.04
N LEU A 254 -10.66 -3.13 -24.07
CA LEU A 254 -10.97 -1.76 -23.68
C LEU A 254 -10.24 -1.45 -22.37
N GLY A 255 -9.50 -0.34 -22.32
CA GLY A 255 -8.93 0.18 -21.07
C GLY A 255 -9.74 1.35 -20.55
N ILE A 256 -10.14 1.28 -19.29
CA ILE A 256 -10.85 2.34 -18.55
C ILE A 256 -9.92 2.74 -17.40
N ASP A 257 -9.57 4.02 -17.35
CA ASP A 257 -8.70 4.56 -16.30
C ASP A 257 -9.40 4.55 -14.94
N ASP A 258 -8.63 4.51 -13.85
CA ASP A 258 -9.18 4.76 -12.52
C ASP A 258 -9.77 6.18 -12.39
N HIS A 259 -10.99 6.27 -11.85
CA HIS A 259 -11.69 7.52 -11.55
C HIS A 259 -12.53 7.39 -10.27
N ASP A 260 -12.75 8.51 -9.60
CA ASP A 260 -13.52 8.57 -8.36
C ASP A 260 -15.06 8.44 -8.58
N ASP A 261 -15.53 8.39 -9.84
CA ASP A 261 -16.97 8.32 -10.15
C ASP A 261 -17.42 6.86 -10.20
N ALA A 262 -18.31 6.47 -9.28
CA ALA A 262 -18.87 5.13 -9.20
C ALA A 262 -19.62 4.68 -10.47
N ARG A 263 -20.01 5.61 -11.36
CA ARG A 263 -20.70 5.31 -12.63
C ARG A 263 -19.81 5.38 -13.86
N GLN A 264 -18.51 5.59 -13.71
CA GLN A 264 -17.58 5.74 -14.83
C GLN A 264 -17.65 4.58 -15.81
N VAL A 265 -17.56 3.35 -15.31
CA VAL A 265 -17.58 2.14 -16.16
C VAL A 265 -18.86 2.05 -16.98
N GLU A 266 -20.02 2.39 -16.39
CA GLU A 266 -21.29 2.43 -17.12
C GLU A 266 -21.28 3.47 -18.25
N GLN A 267 -20.63 4.62 -18.06
CA GLN A 267 -20.56 5.70 -19.03
C GLN A 267 -19.57 5.42 -20.18
N GLU A 268 -18.45 4.76 -19.87
CA GLU A 268 -17.37 4.48 -20.84
C GLU A 268 -17.55 3.18 -21.62
N LEU A 269 -18.51 2.33 -21.22
CA LEU A 269 -18.87 1.10 -21.94
C LEU A 269 -19.92 1.32 -23.04
N VAL A 270 -20.44 2.54 -23.21
CA VAL A 270 -21.47 2.91 -24.21
C VAL A 270 -20.84 3.23 -25.56
#